data_AF-A0A956AFY7-F1
#
_entry.id   AF-A0A956AFY7-F1
#
_cell.length_a   1.000
_cell.length_b   1.000
_cell.length_c   1.000
_cell.angle_alpha   90.00
_cell.angle_beta   90.00
_cell.angle_gamma   90.00
#
_symmetry.space_group_name_H-M   'P 1'
#
loop_
_entity.id
_entity.type
_entity.pdbx_description
1 polymer ?
#
loop_
_entity_poly.entity_id
_entity_poly.type
_entity_poly.pdbx_seq_one_letter_code
_entity_poly.pdbx_strand_id
1 'polypeptide(L)'
;LHAAGVPVMVYEAQNRVGGRMWTNRDRFPDGLIFEVGGELIDSNHATMWGLSEALGITLDDRWAEETPGMTRDTWFINGARVSSETLLTQTMAVAEVMAAAVDAAENDDDAFATLDATSITDWLAENVPPATYPELHATLTVAYIGEYGLEAEEQSILNLLYLFGIDA
;
A
#
# COMPACT_ATOMS: atom_id res chain seq x y z
N LEU A 1 26.22 -11.73 -6.62
CA LEU A 1 26.93 -12.90 -7.21
C LEU A 1 27.95 -12.47 -8.26
N HIS A 2 27.56 -11.82 -9.37
CA HIS A 2 28.51 -11.38 -10.39
C HIS A 2 29.62 -10.44 -9.84
N ALA A 3 29.25 -9.42 -9.07
CA ALA A 3 30.21 -8.51 -8.41
C ALA A 3 31.17 -9.23 -7.44
N ALA A 4 30.82 -10.44 -6.97
CA ALA A 4 31.67 -11.27 -6.13
C ALA A 4 32.51 -12.30 -6.93
N GLY A 5 32.54 -12.19 -8.26
CA GLY A 5 33.30 -13.09 -9.14
C GLY A 5 32.64 -14.45 -9.37
N VAL A 6 31.40 -14.66 -8.93
CA VAL A 6 30.67 -15.91 -9.14
C VAL A 6 30.07 -15.91 -10.55
N PRO A 7 30.28 -16.96 -11.37
CA PRO A 7 29.61 -17.10 -12.67
C PRO A 7 28.09 -17.19 -12.49
N VAL A 8 27.32 -16.41 -13.25
CA VAL A 8 25.86 -16.33 -13.13
C VAL A 8 25.21 -16.48 -14.49
N MET A 9 24.08 -17.19 -14.52
CA MET A 9 23.18 -17.27 -15.67
C MET A 9 21.78 -16.90 -15.18
N VAL A 10 21.09 -16.01 -15.89
CA VAL A 10 19.72 -15.59 -15.58
C VAL A 10 18.81 -16.10 -16.69
N TYR A 11 17.76 -16.84 -16.33
CA TYR A 11 16.74 -17.32 -17.26
C TYR A 11 15.47 -16.51 -17.05
N GLU A 12 15.00 -15.88 -18.12
CA GLU A 12 13.79 -15.05 -18.15
C GLU A 12 12.73 -15.73 -19.02
N ALA A 13 11.49 -15.79 -18.54
CA ALA A 13 10.37 -16.42 -19.25
C ALA A 13 9.77 -15.50 -20.31
N GLN A 14 9.86 -14.18 -20.10
CA GLN A 14 9.37 -13.17 -21.01
C GLN A 14 10.41 -12.80 -22.08
N ASN A 15 9.96 -12.02 -23.07
CA ASN A 15 10.85 -11.42 -24.08
C ASN A 15 11.46 -10.09 -23.59
N ARG A 16 11.36 -9.78 -22.30
CA ARG A 16 11.88 -8.57 -21.67
C ARG A 16 12.28 -8.87 -20.22
N VAL A 17 13.21 -8.08 -19.68
CA VAL A 17 13.49 -8.05 -18.25
C VAL A 17 12.54 -7.08 -17.52
N GLY A 18 12.58 -7.10 -16.19
CA GLY A 18 11.89 -6.13 -15.31
C GLY A 18 10.71 -6.68 -14.53
N GLY A 19 10.16 -7.85 -14.91
CA GLY A 19 9.05 -8.48 -14.19
C GLY A 19 7.82 -7.58 -14.11
N ARG A 20 7.37 -7.25 -12.88
CA ARG A 20 6.23 -6.36 -12.61
C ARG A 20 6.53 -4.86 -12.79
N MET A 21 7.76 -4.49 -13.14
CA MET A 21 8.12 -3.14 -13.55
C MET A 21 8.21 -3.09 -15.08
N TRP A 22 7.60 -2.08 -15.70
CA TRP A 22 7.61 -1.94 -17.15
C TRP A 22 7.42 -0.49 -17.59
N THR A 23 8.52 0.16 -17.96
CA THR A 23 8.48 1.45 -18.64
C THR A 23 8.14 1.26 -20.11
N ASN A 24 7.08 1.91 -20.58
CA ASN A 24 6.82 2.09 -22.00
C ASN A 24 7.54 3.35 -22.50
N ARG A 25 8.28 3.23 -23.61
CA ARG A 25 9.09 4.33 -24.17
C ARG A 25 8.66 4.77 -25.57
N ASP A 26 7.83 3.97 -26.23
CA ASP A 26 7.59 4.09 -27.67
C ASP A 26 6.13 4.41 -28.00
N ARG A 27 5.25 4.48 -27.00
CA ARG A 27 3.82 4.63 -27.19
C ARG A 27 3.39 6.08 -27.41
N PHE A 28 4.10 7.05 -26.83
CA PHE A 28 3.80 8.47 -26.98
C PHE A 28 4.89 9.20 -27.78
N PRO A 29 4.54 10.25 -28.54
CA PRO A 29 5.51 11.10 -29.24
C PRO A 29 6.51 11.78 -28.30
N ASP A 30 7.50 12.43 -28.89
CA ASP A 30 8.43 13.35 -28.23
C ASP A 30 9.27 12.73 -27.09
N GLY A 31 9.43 11.40 -27.10
CA GLY A 31 10.20 10.68 -26.09
C GLY A 31 9.51 10.58 -24.74
N LEU A 32 8.20 10.81 -24.68
CA LEU A 32 7.43 10.62 -23.45
C LEU A 32 7.38 9.15 -23.06
N ILE A 33 7.73 8.90 -21.81
CA ILE A 33 7.71 7.57 -21.19
C ILE A 33 6.61 7.51 -20.14
N PHE A 34 6.14 6.31 -19.81
CA PHE A 34 5.29 6.08 -18.64
C PHE A 34 5.49 4.67 -18.11
N GLU A 35 5.24 4.48 -16.83
CA GLU A 35 5.27 3.18 -16.20
C GLU A 35 3.91 2.48 -16.32
N VAL A 36 3.96 1.20 -16.70
CA VAL A 36 2.78 0.31 -16.77
C VAL A 36 2.66 -0.52 -15.49
N GLY A 37 3.73 -0.59 -14.69
CA GLY A 37 3.82 -1.39 -13.49
C GLY A 37 4.33 -0.57 -12.30
N GLY A 38 5.03 -1.21 -11.37
CA GLY A 38 5.57 -0.53 -10.19
C GLY A 38 6.55 0.59 -10.55
N GLU A 39 6.34 1.79 -10.00
CA GLU A 39 7.11 2.99 -10.30
C GLU A 39 7.62 3.75 -9.07
N LEU A 40 6.97 3.61 -7.91
CA LEU A 40 7.25 4.44 -6.73
C LEU A 40 8.36 3.85 -5.87
N ILE A 41 9.25 4.73 -5.37
CA ILE A 41 10.30 4.41 -4.41
C ILE A 41 10.13 5.32 -3.20
N ASP A 42 9.75 4.74 -2.06
CA ASP A 42 9.61 5.48 -0.82
C ASP A 42 10.96 5.74 -0.15
N SER A 43 10.98 6.72 0.75
CA SER A 43 12.18 7.15 1.47
C SER A 43 12.78 6.06 2.36
N ASN A 44 11.98 5.10 2.81
CA ASN A 44 12.42 3.95 3.61
C ASN A 44 12.98 2.78 2.77
N HIS A 45 12.90 2.83 1.43
CA HIS A 45 13.40 1.78 0.54
C HIS A 45 14.92 1.85 0.32
N ALA A 46 15.72 1.76 1.39
CA ALA A 46 17.18 1.95 1.35
C ALA A 46 17.91 1.13 0.27
N THR A 47 17.43 -0.10 -0.01
CA THR A 47 18.00 -0.94 -1.08
C THR A 47 17.75 -0.36 -2.47
N MET A 48 16.56 0.19 -2.73
CA MET A 48 16.21 0.80 -4.01
C MET A 48 17.01 2.09 -4.26
N TRP A 49 17.19 2.91 -3.21
CA TRP A 49 18.07 4.09 -3.27
C TRP A 49 19.50 3.70 -3.63
N GLY A 50 20.09 2.74 -2.91
CA GLY A 50 21.46 2.29 -3.18
C GLY A 50 21.65 1.67 -4.57
N LEU A 51 20.66 0.94 -5.08
CA LEU A 51 20.69 0.41 -6.46
C LEU A 51 20.60 1.52 -7.50
N SER A 52 19.76 2.53 -7.28
CA SER A 52 19.61 3.66 -8.20
C SER A 52 20.92 4.45 -8.31
N GLU A 53 21.56 4.72 -7.17
CA GLU A 53 22.89 5.37 -7.13
C GLU A 53 23.96 4.54 -7.84
N ALA A 54 24.05 3.23 -7.53
CA ALA A 54 25.04 2.35 -8.13
C ALA A 54 24.89 2.18 -9.65
N LEU A 55 23.65 2.31 -10.16
CA LEU A 55 23.34 2.24 -11.59
C LEU A 55 23.32 3.61 -12.28
N GLY A 56 23.51 4.71 -11.54
CA GLY A 56 23.45 6.06 -12.08
C GLY A 56 22.06 6.47 -12.59
N ILE A 57 21.00 5.95 -11.95
CA ILE A 57 19.61 6.27 -12.27
C ILE A 57 19.18 7.49 -11.44
N THR A 58 18.82 8.57 -12.13
CA THR A 58 18.20 9.74 -11.48
C THR A 58 16.76 9.44 -11.11
N LEU A 59 16.36 9.81 -9.90
CA LEU A 59 14.98 9.69 -9.42
C LEU A 59 14.30 11.06 -9.46
N ASP A 60 13.01 11.06 -9.82
CA ASP A 60 12.16 12.24 -9.76
C ASP A 60 11.52 12.33 -8.37
N ASP A 61 11.61 13.50 -7.73
CA ASP A 61 10.88 13.77 -6.49
C ASP A 61 9.45 14.19 -6.83
N ARG A 62 8.50 13.31 -6.50
CA ARG A 62 7.06 13.51 -6.70
C ARG A 62 6.54 14.79 -6.03
N TRP A 63 7.23 15.29 -5.02
CA TRP A 63 6.84 16.47 -4.25
C TRP A 63 7.71 17.70 -4.51
N ALA A 64 8.61 17.66 -5.51
CA ALA A 64 9.50 18.78 -5.84
C ALA A 64 8.77 20.12 -6.07
N GLU A 65 7.53 20.06 -6.59
CA GLU A 65 6.71 21.21 -6.96
C GLU A 65 5.65 21.57 -5.89
N GLU A 66 5.74 21.01 -4.68
CA GLU A 66 4.80 21.34 -3.61
C GLU A 66 4.95 22.80 -3.16
N THR A 67 3.82 23.51 -3.04
CA THR A 67 3.79 24.93 -2.62
C THR A 67 2.98 25.11 -1.33
N PRO A 68 3.29 26.14 -0.51
CA PRO A 68 2.53 26.40 0.72
C PRO A 68 1.04 26.56 0.45
N GLY A 69 0.22 25.76 1.13
CA GLY A 69 -1.24 25.75 0.99
C GLY A 69 -1.78 24.72 -0.01
N MET A 70 -0.93 23.95 -0.69
CA MET A 70 -1.38 22.77 -1.43
C MET A 70 -1.89 21.70 -0.46
N THR A 71 -3.02 21.08 -0.80
CA THR A 71 -3.53 19.91 -0.11
C THR A 71 -3.09 18.67 -0.89
N ARG A 72 -2.32 17.79 -0.24
CA ARG A 72 -1.81 16.56 -0.86
C ARG A 72 -2.93 15.59 -1.22
N ASP A 73 -3.85 15.40 -0.27
CA ASP A 73 -4.89 14.39 -0.37
C ASP A 73 -6.28 15.01 -0.46
N THR A 74 -7.13 14.44 -1.30
CA THR A 74 -8.56 14.78 -1.34
C THR A 74 -9.36 13.51 -1.11
N TRP A 75 -10.05 13.45 0.03
CA TRP A 75 -10.93 12.34 0.35
C TRP A 75 -12.32 12.59 -0.22
N PHE A 76 -12.77 11.71 -1.12
CA PHE A 76 -14.13 11.73 -1.65
C PHE A 76 -14.80 10.39 -1.34
N ILE A 77 -15.63 10.39 -0.30
CA ILE A 77 -16.18 9.19 0.31
C ILE A 77 -17.70 9.34 0.35
N ASN A 78 -18.43 8.28 -0.03
CA ASN A 78 -19.89 8.28 -0.03
C ASN A 78 -20.54 9.47 -0.77
N GLY A 79 -19.89 9.94 -1.84
CA GLY A 79 -20.40 11.04 -2.68
C GLY A 79 -20.13 12.44 -2.16
N ALA A 80 -19.35 12.60 -1.08
CA ALA A 80 -19.00 13.90 -0.51
C ALA A 80 -17.49 14.03 -0.26
N ARG A 81 -17.00 15.28 -0.22
CA ARG A 81 -15.64 15.56 0.27
C ARG A 81 -15.61 15.39 1.79
N VAL A 82 -14.63 14.64 2.28
CA VAL A 82 -14.41 14.38 3.71
C VAL A 82 -13.08 15.01 4.12
N SER A 83 -12.99 15.54 5.34
CA SER A 83 -11.73 16.08 5.86
C SER A 83 -10.85 14.98 6.43
N SER A 84 -9.53 15.15 6.36
CA SER A 84 -8.60 14.24 7.03
C SER A 84 -8.81 14.20 8.56
N GLU A 85 -9.34 15.28 9.16
CA GLU A 85 -9.68 15.34 10.59
C GLU A 85 -10.82 14.37 10.95
N THR A 86 -11.84 14.24 10.09
CA THR A 86 -12.93 13.27 10.29
C THR A 86 -12.39 11.85 10.25
N LEU A 87 -11.54 11.52 9.26
CA LEU A 87 -10.93 10.20 9.16
C LEU A 87 -10.02 9.92 10.35
N LEU A 88 -9.15 10.87 10.73
CA LEU A 88 -8.28 10.74 11.89
C LEU A 88 -9.08 10.47 13.17
N THR A 89 -10.16 11.23 13.38
CA THR A 89 -11.05 11.05 14.54
C THR A 89 -11.62 9.63 14.59
N GLN A 90 -12.10 9.10 13.45
CA GLN A 90 -12.64 7.75 13.40
C GLN A 90 -11.56 6.68 13.56
N THR A 91 -10.39 6.86 12.94
CA THR A 91 -9.24 5.95 13.06
C THR A 91 -8.80 5.85 14.51
N MET A 92 -8.64 6.98 15.20
CA MET A 92 -8.26 6.99 16.63
C MET A 92 -9.29 6.29 17.51
N ALA A 93 -10.58 6.34 17.16
CA ALA A 93 -11.64 5.70 17.93
C ALA A 93 -11.61 4.16 17.83
N VAL A 94 -10.96 3.58 16.82
CA VAL A 94 -10.83 2.13 16.63
C VAL A 94 -9.39 1.63 16.76
N ALA A 95 -8.44 2.52 17.05
CA ALA A 95 -7.02 2.22 17.08
C ALA A 95 -6.65 1.13 18.09
N GLU A 96 -7.19 1.21 19.33
CA GLU A 96 -6.95 0.19 20.35
C GLU A 96 -7.50 -1.18 19.96
N VAL A 97 -8.64 -1.23 19.25
CA VAL A 97 -9.25 -2.47 18.78
C VAL A 97 -8.37 -3.14 17.72
N MET A 98 -7.88 -2.36 16.76
CA MET A 98 -6.95 -2.86 15.73
C MET A 98 -5.61 -3.28 16.33
N ALA A 99 -5.05 -2.50 17.25
CA ALA A 99 -3.79 -2.83 17.92
C ALA A 99 -3.92 -4.12 18.76
N ALA A 100 -5.03 -4.30 19.48
CA ALA A 100 -5.30 -5.54 20.21
C ALA A 100 -5.45 -6.76 19.30
N ALA A 101 -6.04 -6.59 18.10
CA ALA A 101 -6.14 -7.67 17.12
C ALA A 101 -4.76 -8.07 16.57
N VAL A 102 -3.87 -7.09 16.32
CA VAL A 102 -2.47 -7.36 15.94
C VAL A 102 -1.74 -8.09 17.06
N ASP A 103 -1.80 -7.58 18.29
CA ASP A 103 -1.13 -8.20 19.46
C ASP A 103 -1.63 -9.64 19.69
N ALA A 104 -2.93 -9.88 19.56
CA ALA A 104 -3.49 -11.23 19.65
C ALA A 104 -2.95 -12.15 18.55
N ALA A 105 -2.89 -11.70 17.29
CA ALA A 105 -2.36 -12.48 16.18
C ALA A 105 -0.86 -12.80 16.33
N GLU A 106 -0.08 -11.91 16.96
CA GLU A 106 1.36 -12.11 17.16
C GLU A 106 1.67 -13.05 18.34
N ASN A 107 0.78 -13.15 19.32
CA ASN A 107 1.04 -13.87 20.58
C ASN A 107 0.18 -15.13 20.78
N ASP A 108 -0.83 -15.37 19.94
CA ASP A 108 -1.73 -16.52 20.03
C ASP A 108 -2.05 -17.11 18.64
N ASP A 109 -1.62 -18.36 18.42
CA ASP A 109 -1.83 -19.08 17.15
C ASP A 109 -3.33 -19.29 16.83
N ASP A 110 -4.18 -19.49 17.83
CA ASP A 110 -5.62 -19.67 17.61
C ASP A 110 -6.28 -18.34 17.23
N ALA A 111 -5.80 -17.24 17.81
CA ALA A 111 -6.24 -15.89 17.44
C ALA A 111 -5.77 -15.52 16.02
N PHE A 112 -4.52 -15.83 15.67
CA PHE A 112 -4.00 -15.68 14.32
C PHE A 112 -4.85 -16.46 13.33
N ALA A 113 -5.10 -17.75 13.56
CA ALA A 113 -5.87 -18.59 12.65
C ALA A 113 -7.31 -18.09 12.48
N THR A 114 -7.92 -17.56 13.55
CA THR A 114 -9.25 -16.98 13.51
C THR A 114 -9.27 -15.70 12.67
N LEU A 115 -8.33 -14.79 12.90
CA LEU A 115 -8.21 -13.56 12.13
C LEU A 115 -7.86 -13.85 10.67
N ASP A 116 -6.96 -14.80 10.40
CA ASP A 116 -6.57 -15.14 9.03
C ASP A 116 -7.71 -15.74 8.20
N ALA A 117 -8.65 -16.43 8.88
CA ALA A 117 -9.86 -16.96 8.28
C ALA A 117 -11.02 -15.94 8.20
N THR A 118 -10.83 -14.71 8.71
CA THR A 118 -11.85 -13.65 8.72
C THR A 118 -11.56 -12.66 7.58
N SER A 119 -12.57 -12.36 6.77
CA SER A 119 -12.41 -11.38 5.70
C SER A 119 -12.28 -9.95 6.23
N ILE A 120 -11.68 -9.04 5.46
CA ILE A 120 -11.66 -7.61 5.79
C ILE A 120 -13.09 -7.10 5.98
N THR A 121 -14.01 -7.45 5.08
CA THR A 121 -15.42 -7.02 5.13
C THR A 121 -16.11 -7.46 6.41
N ASP A 122 -15.96 -8.73 6.81
CA ASP A 122 -16.63 -9.26 8.01
C ASP A 122 -16.09 -8.61 9.28
N TRP A 123 -14.77 -8.46 9.38
CA TRP A 123 -14.14 -7.85 10.55
C TRP A 123 -14.51 -6.36 10.68
N LEU A 124 -14.55 -5.61 9.57
CA LEU A 124 -14.96 -4.21 9.56
C LEU A 124 -16.45 -4.05 9.93
N ALA A 125 -17.32 -4.97 9.55
CA ALA A 125 -18.74 -4.92 9.92
C ALA A 125 -18.94 -4.98 11.44
N GLU A 126 -18.09 -5.71 12.15
CA GLU A 126 -18.12 -5.84 13.61
C GLU A 126 -17.39 -4.69 14.32
N ASN A 127 -16.17 -4.37 13.89
CA ASN A 127 -15.25 -3.49 14.63
C ASN A 127 -15.24 -2.04 14.16
N VAL A 128 -15.63 -1.81 12.91
CA VAL A 128 -15.71 -0.47 12.29
C VAL A 128 -17.08 -0.32 11.59
N PRO A 129 -18.21 -0.49 12.31
CA PRO A 129 -19.51 -0.55 11.67
C PRO A 129 -19.86 0.77 10.96
N PRO A 130 -20.46 0.72 9.75
CA PRO A 130 -20.74 1.91 8.95
C PRO A 130 -21.76 2.86 9.61
N ALA A 131 -22.58 2.37 10.55
CA ALA A 131 -23.50 3.20 11.32
C ALA A 131 -22.78 4.14 12.29
N THR A 132 -21.57 3.78 12.73
CA THR A 132 -20.77 4.54 13.70
C THR A 132 -19.58 5.23 13.03
N TYR A 133 -18.96 4.58 12.05
CA TYR A 133 -17.74 5.04 11.37
C TYR A 133 -17.91 5.04 9.83
N PRO A 134 -18.89 5.77 9.26
CA PRO A 134 -19.25 5.62 7.85
C PRO A 134 -18.11 5.96 6.88
N GLU A 135 -17.30 6.97 7.19
CA GLU A 135 -16.19 7.41 6.36
C GLU A 135 -14.98 6.46 6.44
N LEU A 136 -14.63 6.01 7.65
CA LEU A 136 -13.53 5.08 7.85
C LEU A 136 -13.87 3.69 7.28
N HIS A 137 -15.08 3.18 7.56
CA HIS A 137 -15.53 1.89 7.01
C HIS A 137 -15.44 1.89 5.49
N ALA A 138 -15.97 2.93 4.84
CA ALA A 138 -15.92 3.04 3.38
C ALA A 138 -14.48 3.16 2.86
N THR A 139 -13.62 3.91 3.54
CA THR A 139 -12.19 4.03 3.18
C THR A 139 -11.47 2.68 3.26
N LEU A 140 -11.58 1.99 4.40
CA LEU A 140 -10.88 0.71 4.63
C LEU A 140 -11.40 -0.41 3.74
N THR A 141 -12.69 -0.38 3.37
CA THR A 141 -13.27 -1.37 2.43
C THR A 141 -12.60 -1.32 1.06
N VAL A 142 -12.19 -0.13 0.58
CA VAL A 142 -11.64 0.04 -0.77
C VAL A 142 -10.12 0.15 -0.81
N ALA A 143 -9.48 0.61 0.26
CA ALA A 143 -8.04 0.85 0.30
C ALA A 143 -7.23 -0.40 -0.09
N TYR A 144 -7.63 -1.56 0.43
CA TYR A 144 -6.91 -2.81 0.26
C TYR A 144 -7.15 -3.53 -1.07
N ILE A 145 -8.12 -3.04 -1.86
CA ILE A 145 -8.23 -3.43 -3.27
C ILE A 145 -7.04 -2.85 -4.04
N GLY A 146 -6.65 -1.60 -3.75
CA GLY A 146 -5.51 -0.95 -4.37
C GLY A 146 -4.16 -1.55 -3.95
N GLU A 147 -4.03 -1.93 -2.68
CA GLU A 147 -2.77 -2.47 -2.14
C GLU A 147 -2.50 -3.92 -2.56
N TYR A 148 -3.54 -4.77 -2.60
CA TYR A 148 -3.37 -6.21 -2.82
C TYR A 148 -4.03 -6.74 -4.09
N GLY A 149 -4.86 -5.96 -4.77
CA GLY A 149 -5.48 -6.34 -6.05
C GLY A 149 -6.59 -7.38 -5.95
N LEU A 150 -7.20 -7.54 -4.77
CA LEU A 150 -8.33 -8.45 -4.51
C LEU A 150 -9.47 -7.71 -3.81
N GLU A 151 -10.70 -8.23 -3.92
CA GLU A 151 -11.85 -7.66 -3.19
C GLU A 151 -11.69 -7.87 -1.68
N ALA A 152 -12.19 -6.94 -0.85
CA ALA A 152 -12.03 -7.00 0.61
C ALA A 152 -12.66 -8.26 1.25
N GLU A 153 -13.68 -8.83 0.63
CA GLU A 153 -14.31 -10.09 1.07
C GLU A 153 -13.46 -11.33 0.78
N GLU A 154 -12.47 -11.23 -0.11
CA GLU A 154 -11.56 -12.31 -0.48
C GLU A 154 -10.20 -12.21 0.20
N GLN A 155 -10.02 -11.22 1.08
CA GLN A 155 -8.77 -10.95 1.77
C GLN A 155 -8.90 -11.19 3.27
N SER A 156 -7.92 -11.88 3.84
CA SER A 156 -7.71 -11.97 5.29
C SER A 156 -7.59 -10.57 5.90
N ILE A 157 -8.24 -10.33 7.04
CA ILE A 157 -8.13 -9.05 7.77
C ILE A 157 -6.68 -8.76 8.20
N LEU A 158 -5.82 -9.79 8.31
CA LEU A 158 -4.40 -9.59 8.64
C LEU A 158 -3.66 -8.76 7.58
N ASN A 159 -4.07 -8.80 6.31
CA ASN A 159 -3.52 -7.91 5.27
C ASN A 159 -3.74 -6.43 5.64
N LEU A 160 -4.92 -6.10 6.15
CA LEU A 160 -5.22 -4.76 6.63
C LEU A 160 -4.44 -4.44 7.89
N LEU A 161 -4.54 -5.28 8.92
CA LEU A 161 -3.98 -5.00 10.23
C LEU A 161 -2.46 -4.82 10.20
N TYR A 162 -1.75 -5.64 9.43
CA TYR A 162 -0.29 -5.56 9.33
C TYR A 162 0.21 -4.43 8.43
N LEU A 163 -0.52 -4.10 7.36
CA LEU A 163 -0.12 -2.99 6.48
C LEU A 163 -0.53 -1.62 7.03
N PHE A 164 -1.70 -1.53 7.69
CA PHE A 164 -2.21 -0.26 8.20
C PHE A 164 -1.26 0.38 9.21
N GLY A 165 -0.57 -0.44 10.01
CA GLY A 165 0.48 0.01 10.91
C GLY A 165 0.01 1.13 11.84
N ILE A 166 -0.75 0.77 12.89
CA ILE A 166 -1.05 1.76 13.94
C ILE A 166 0.20 1.87 14.82
N ASP A 167 1.02 2.87 14.52
CA ASP A 167 1.97 3.38 15.51
C ASP A 167 1.13 3.97 16.67
N ALA A 168 1.00 3.20 17.75
CA ALA A 168 0.40 3.64 19.01
C ALA A 168 1.34 4.59 19.78
#